data_AF-A0A6P2U1H0-F1
#
_entry.id   AF-A0A6P2U1H0-F1
#
_cell.length_a   1.000
_cell.length_b   1.000
_cell.length_c   1.000
_cell.angle_alpha   90.00
_cell.angle_beta   90.00
_cell.angle_gamma   90.00
#
_symmetry.space_group_name_H-M   'P 1'
#
loop_
_entity.id
_entity.type
_entity.pdbx_description
1 polymer ?
#
loop_
_entity_poly.entity_id
_entity_poly.type
_entity_poly.pdbx_seq_one_letter_code
_entity_poly.pdbx_strand_id
1 'polypeptide(L)'
;MSDKHVALASHIRRLCSLAVEPHLVIPHVIEATRHIVGADWGMFFYADEHYAVSDVCSENEVVYTLLPTYFANIHNTSRQEVLGITFSDAMRRGRGFDNSAHYDRALLSSDMYADLWRPVSMRHCLELTAADGTRGWGSLLLSRAPGCRPFSEQNHRDIEPVARHLAHALSRPVQPTLHESECSESAIMVVDDDGRLLLHNADSIRMMSLATGEPLAFYCHERLPDWLAPLRSNLDRIWLGYPAPPATLERRNQAGRFRFKAYRCTDAAALQRDAAVVIYIEHFPPLRLTVERLGFAFGLTERQRELCVQLVLGRSHSEIAREFALRDSTVVDHVRKIYRRLNVHNHDELRSVFRAGRLD
;
A
#
# COMPACT_ATOMS: atom_id res chain seq x y z
N MET A 1 13.36 8.91 -21.64
CA MET A 1 13.19 8.89 -20.17
C MET A 1 14.52 9.19 -19.50
N SER A 2 14.53 9.94 -18.39
CA SER A 2 15.73 10.17 -17.56
C SER A 2 16.18 8.85 -16.89
N ASP A 3 17.47 8.71 -16.56
CA ASP A 3 18.03 7.55 -15.83
C ASP A 3 17.26 7.25 -14.54
N LYS A 4 16.76 8.29 -13.85
CA LYS A 4 15.93 8.15 -12.66
C LYS A 4 14.60 7.43 -12.94
N HIS A 5 13.97 7.70 -14.09
CA HIS A 5 12.70 7.07 -14.46
C HIS A 5 12.92 5.61 -14.86
N VAL A 6 14.04 5.30 -15.51
CA VAL A 6 14.43 3.91 -15.84
C VAL A 6 14.64 3.09 -14.57
N ALA A 7 15.29 3.66 -13.55
CA ALA A 7 15.46 3.01 -12.25
C ALA A 7 14.12 2.77 -11.54
N LEU A 8 13.20 3.74 -11.56
CA LEU A 8 11.85 3.60 -10.98
C LEU A 8 11.02 2.53 -11.69
N ALA A 9 11.00 2.51 -13.03
CA ALA A 9 10.30 1.49 -13.79
C ALA A 9 10.83 0.08 -13.49
N SER A 10 12.16 -0.06 -13.36
CA SER A 10 12.80 -1.32 -12.98
C SER A 10 12.44 -1.74 -11.55
N HIS A 11 12.31 -0.78 -10.63
CA HIS A 11 11.90 -1.04 -9.25
C HIS A 11 10.42 -1.45 -9.17
N ILE A 12 9.53 -0.81 -9.92
CA ILE A 12 8.11 -1.22 -10.01
C ILE A 12 8.00 -2.67 -10.47
N ARG A 13 8.71 -3.05 -11.55
CA ARG A 13 8.78 -4.45 -12.00
C ARG A 13 9.19 -5.38 -10.86
N ARG A 14 10.20 -4.98 -10.08
CA ARG A 14 10.71 -5.79 -8.99
C ARG A 14 9.70 -5.93 -7.85
N LEU A 15 9.10 -4.85 -7.39
CA LEU A 15 8.04 -4.84 -6.37
C LEU A 15 6.89 -5.78 -6.76
N CYS A 16 6.40 -5.67 -8.00
CA CYS A 16 5.34 -6.52 -8.54
C CYS A 16 5.71 -8.00 -8.66
N SER A 17 7.01 -8.35 -8.62
CA SER A 17 7.50 -9.74 -8.71
C SER A 17 7.73 -10.41 -7.36
N LEU A 18 7.55 -9.70 -6.24
CA LEU A 18 7.86 -10.21 -4.90
C LEU A 18 6.89 -11.30 -4.40
N ALA A 19 5.73 -11.46 -5.06
CA ALA A 19 4.66 -12.40 -4.68
C ALA A 19 4.18 -12.22 -3.21
N VAL A 20 4.15 -10.97 -2.75
CA VAL A 20 3.56 -10.57 -1.46
C VAL A 20 2.15 -10.02 -1.68
N GLU A 21 1.41 -9.83 -0.59
CA GLU A 21 0.07 -9.23 -0.60
C GLU A 21 0.02 -7.94 -1.44
N PRO A 22 -0.78 -7.88 -2.53
CA PRO A 22 -0.81 -6.72 -3.44
C PRO A 22 -1.12 -5.39 -2.75
N HIS A 23 -1.95 -5.39 -1.70
CA HIS A 23 -2.27 -4.18 -0.93
C HIS A 23 -1.03 -3.55 -0.26
N LEU A 24 0.07 -4.30 -0.10
CA LEU A 24 1.36 -3.78 0.36
C LEU A 24 2.25 -3.24 -0.77
N VAL A 25 2.00 -3.64 -2.02
CA VAL A 25 2.82 -3.27 -3.18
C VAL A 25 2.27 -2.03 -3.88
N ILE A 26 0.95 -1.98 -4.08
CA ILE A 26 0.27 -0.95 -4.86
C ILE A 26 0.59 0.48 -4.38
N PRO A 27 0.61 0.82 -3.06
CA PRO A 27 0.98 2.16 -2.61
C PRO A 27 2.34 2.63 -3.15
N HIS A 28 3.33 1.73 -3.21
CA HIS A 28 4.66 2.05 -3.73
C HIS A 28 4.69 2.17 -5.26
N VAL A 29 3.83 1.43 -5.96
CA VAL A 29 3.68 1.58 -7.40
C VAL A 29 2.99 2.91 -7.75
N ILE A 30 1.97 3.30 -7.00
CA ILE A 30 1.33 4.63 -7.11
C ILE A 30 2.40 5.71 -6.95
N GLU A 31 3.15 5.68 -5.86
CA GLU A 31 4.22 6.66 -5.60
C GLU A 31 5.26 6.73 -6.73
N ALA A 32 5.78 5.58 -7.16
CA ALA A 32 6.82 5.53 -8.19
C ALA A 32 6.31 6.01 -9.56
N THR A 33 5.09 5.64 -9.94
CA THR A 33 4.47 6.10 -11.20
C THR A 33 4.14 7.59 -11.17
N ARG A 34 3.65 8.11 -10.03
CA ARG A 34 3.49 9.55 -9.78
C ARG A 34 4.77 10.31 -10.07
N HIS A 35 5.92 9.82 -9.62
CA HIS A 35 7.21 10.45 -9.88
C HIS A 35 7.66 10.39 -11.34
N ILE A 36 7.33 9.32 -12.08
CA ILE A 36 7.67 9.18 -13.50
C ILE A 36 6.94 10.22 -14.35
N VAL A 37 5.65 10.48 -14.07
CA VAL A 37 4.82 11.39 -14.88
C VAL A 37 4.62 12.76 -14.25
N GLY A 38 5.08 13.00 -13.02
CA GLY A 38 4.81 14.24 -12.28
C GLY A 38 3.32 14.44 -12.01
N ALA A 39 2.70 13.45 -11.36
CA ALA A 39 1.34 13.57 -10.83
C ALA A 39 1.37 14.11 -9.39
N ASP A 40 0.29 14.78 -8.98
CA ASP A 40 0.17 15.35 -7.63
C ASP A 40 -0.19 14.27 -6.59
N TRP A 41 -1.05 13.32 -6.98
CA TRP A 41 -1.42 12.15 -6.19
C TRP A 41 -1.94 11.04 -7.10
N GLY A 42 -2.06 9.82 -6.58
CA GLY A 42 -2.69 8.72 -7.29
C GLY A 42 -3.56 7.82 -6.43
N MET A 43 -4.28 6.93 -7.10
CA MET A 43 -5.12 5.92 -6.50
C MET A 43 -5.19 4.67 -7.38
N PHE A 44 -5.66 3.57 -6.81
CA PHE A 44 -5.84 2.31 -7.49
C PHE A 44 -7.18 1.68 -7.11
N PHE A 45 -7.98 1.31 -8.11
CA PHE A 45 -9.15 0.47 -7.95
C PHE A 45 -8.78 -0.97 -8.24
N TYR A 46 -9.06 -1.88 -7.30
CA TYR A 46 -8.87 -3.32 -7.48
C TYR A 46 -10.10 -3.92 -8.14
N ALA A 47 -9.90 -4.91 -9.02
CA ALA A 47 -10.99 -5.63 -9.66
C ALA A 47 -11.07 -7.07 -9.14
N ASP A 48 -12.29 -7.57 -8.89
CA ASP A 48 -12.53 -8.98 -8.60
C ASP A 48 -12.60 -9.85 -9.89
N GLU A 49 -12.98 -11.11 -9.72
CA GLU A 49 -13.23 -12.06 -10.81
C GLU A 49 -14.44 -11.71 -11.68
N HIS A 50 -15.34 -10.86 -11.19
CA HIS A 50 -16.53 -10.38 -11.89
C HIS A 50 -16.34 -9.00 -12.53
N TYR A 51 -15.11 -8.49 -12.54
CA TYR A 51 -14.76 -7.18 -13.09
C TYR A 51 -15.39 -6.02 -12.30
N ALA A 52 -15.88 -6.26 -11.08
CA ALA A 52 -16.40 -5.24 -10.19
C ALA A 52 -15.26 -4.69 -9.30
N VAL A 53 -15.45 -3.48 -8.78
CA VAL A 53 -14.48 -2.91 -7.84
C VAL A 53 -14.53 -3.70 -6.53
N SER A 54 -13.39 -4.29 -6.15
CA SER A 54 -13.25 -5.05 -4.92
C SER A 54 -12.57 -4.25 -3.80
N ASP A 55 -11.73 -3.29 -4.13
CA ASP A 55 -11.07 -2.42 -3.16
C ASP A 55 -10.58 -1.11 -3.80
N VAL A 56 -10.16 -0.14 -2.98
CA VAL A 56 -9.58 1.15 -3.36
C VAL A 56 -8.42 1.54 -2.45
N CYS A 57 -7.26 1.80 -3.05
CA CYS A 57 -6.12 2.42 -2.39
C CYS A 57 -5.95 3.86 -2.90
N SER A 58 -5.96 4.87 -2.04
CA SER A 58 -5.76 6.27 -2.45
C SER A 58 -4.80 7.00 -1.52
N GLU A 59 -3.94 7.84 -2.10
CA GLU A 59 -3.12 8.80 -1.36
C GLU A 59 -3.94 10.01 -0.88
N ASN A 60 -5.15 10.20 -1.41
CA ASN A 60 -6.05 11.30 -1.03
C ASN A 60 -7.21 10.77 -0.17
N GLU A 61 -7.16 11.05 1.13
CA GLU A 61 -8.15 10.55 2.09
C GLU A 61 -9.60 10.99 1.77
N VAL A 62 -9.77 12.14 1.11
CA VAL A 62 -11.11 12.66 0.73
C VAL A 62 -11.80 11.70 -0.24
N VAL A 63 -11.06 10.93 -1.03
CA VAL A 63 -11.63 9.93 -1.96
C VAL A 63 -12.51 8.92 -1.23
N TYR A 64 -12.11 8.47 -0.04
CA TYR A 64 -12.88 7.49 0.73
C TYR A 64 -14.26 8.00 1.14
N THR A 65 -14.40 9.32 1.36
CA THR A 65 -15.70 9.94 1.67
C THR A 65 -16.66 9.98 0.48
N LEU A 66 -16.13 9.91 -0.75
CA LEU A 66 -16.91 9.98 -1.98
C LEU A 66 -17.23 8.59 -2.57
N LEU A 67 -16.59 7.52 -2.08
CA LEU A 67 -16.83 6.15 -2.56
C LEU A 67 -18.30 5.72 -2.47
N PRO A 68 -19.07 6.01 -1.41
CA PRO A 68 -20.50 5.66 -1.36
C PRO A 68 -21.29 6.32 -2.50
N THR A 69 -21.01 7.59 -2.80
CA THR A 69 -21.64 8.33 -3.90
C THR A 69 -21.23 7.78 -5.26
N TYR A 70 -19.94 7.45 -5.43
CA TYR A 70 -19.45 6.80 -6.65
C TYR A 70 -20.17 5.47 -6.90
N PHE A 71 -20.23 4.57 -5.91
CA PHE A 71 -20.87 3.26 -6.06
C PHE A 71 -22.38 3.35 -6.27
N ALA A 72 -23.06 4.27 -5.58
CA ALA A 72 -24.51 4.40 -5.71
C ALA A 72 -24.95 5.02 -7.04
N ASN A 73 -24.19 5.99 -7.55
CA ASN A 73 -24.69 6.90 -8.59
C ASN A 73 -23.90 6.89 -9.90
N ILE A 74 -22.64 6.44 -9.90
CA ILE A 74 -21.73 6.62 -11.05
C ILE A 74 -21.15 5.30 -11.54
N HIS A 75 -20.69 4.43 -10.64
CA HIS A 75 -20.01 3.18 -10.99
C HIS A 75 -20.84 2.31 -11.94
N ASN A 76 -20.30 2.03 -13.13
CA ASN A 76 -20.97 1.23 -14.17
C ASN A 76 -22.35 1.76 -14.59
N THR A 77 -22.56 3.07 -14.51
CA THR A 77 -23.76 3.75 -15.02
C THR A 77 -23.43 4.58 -16.26
N SER A 78 -24.45 5.07 -16.95
CA SER A 78 -24.29 6.02 -18.07
C SER A 78 -23.55 7.32 -17.67
N ARG A 79 -23.54 7.67 -16.38
CA ARG A 79 -22.79 8.85 -15.88
C ARG A 79 -21.27 8.67 -15.97
N GLN A 80 -20.78 7.43 -15.99
CA GLN A 80 -19.35 7.13 -16.17
C GLN A 80 -18.95 7.08 -17.66
N GLU A 81 -19.88 6.86 -18.58
CA GLU A 81 -19.62 6.75 -20.03
C GLU A 81 -19.07 8.04 -20.66
N VAL A 82 -19.04 9.16 -19.93
CA VAL A 82 -18.36 10.39 -20.36
C VAL A 82 -16.87 10.17 -20.65
N LEU A 83 -16.25 9.15 -20.07
CA LEU A 83 -14.88 8.70 -20.38
C LEU A 83 -14.82 7.66 -21.50
N GLY A 84 -15.92 7.42 -22.20
CA GLY A 84 -16.05 6.45 -23.28
C GLY A 84 -16.08 4.98 -22.84
N ILE A 85 -15.93 4.69 -21.54
CA ILE A 85 -15.92 3.32 -21.01
C ILE A 85 -16.29 3.29 -19.51
N THR A 86 -16.98 2.23 -19.08
CA THR A 86 -17.24 1.96 -17.66
C THR A 86 -16.09 1.18 -17.03
N PHE A 87 -16.02 1.11 -15.70
CA PHE A 87 -14.94 0.39 -15.01
C PHE A 87 -14.96 -1.11 -15.37
N SER A 88 -16.13 -1.76 -15.27
CA SER A 88 -16.21 -3.19 -15.57
C SER A 88 -15.94 -3.48 -17.03
N ASP A 89 -16.32 -2.60 -17.96
CA ASP A 89 -15.97 -2.78 -19.37
C ASP A 89 -14.46 -2.60 -19.61
N ALA A 90 -13.82 -1.65 -18.92
CA ALA A 90 -12.36 -1.49 -18.97
C ALA A 90 -11.65 -2.75 -18.49
N MET A 91 -12.10 -3.34 -17.38
CA MET A 91 -11.55 -4.59 -16.85
C MET A 91 -11.84 -5.80 -17.76
N ARG A 92 -13.00 -5.86 -18.44
CA ARG A 92 -13.29 -6.91 -19.43
C ARG A 92 -12.45 -6.82 -20.70
N ARG A 93 -12.06 -5.61 -21.10
CA ARG A 93 -11.27 -5.34 -22.31
C ARG A 93 -9.77 -5.27 -22.05
N GLY A 94 -9.36 -5.13 -20.78
CA GLY A 94 -7.97 -4.91 -20.39
C GLY A 94 -7.46 -3.51 -20.75
N ARG A 95 -8.37 -2.56 -21.00
CA ARG A 95 -8.03 -1.19 -21.41
C ARG A 95 -9.13 -0.22 -21.00
N GLY A 96 -8.76 0.85 -20.32
CA GLY A 96 -9.64 1.92 -19.88
C GLY A 96 -9.65 3.12 -20.82
N PHE A 97 -9.73 4.31 -20.23
CA PHE A 97 -9.87 5.57 -20.97
C PHE A 97 -8.53 6.25 -21.26
N ASP A 98 -7.43 5.73 -20.70
CA ASP A 98 -6.03 6.17 -20.87
C ASP A 98 -5.76 7.62 -20.40
N ASN A 99 -6.34 8.64 -21.05
CA ASN A 99 -6.08 10.04 -20.76
C ASN A 99 -7.36 10.90 -20.80
N SER A 100 -7.67 11.52 -19.67
CA SER A 100 -8.82 12.44 -19.55
C SER A 100 -8.80 13.62 -20.53
N ALA A 101 -7.62 14.00 -21.04
CA ALA A 101 -7.49 15.09 -22.03
C ALA A 101 -8.28 14.82 -23.33
N HIS A 102 -8.53 13.56 -23.68
CA HIS A 102 -9.33 13.19 -24.86
C HIS A 102 -10.83 13.44 -24.66
N TYR A 103 -11.27 13.62 -23.41
CA TYR A 103 -12.67 13.76 -23.01
C TYR A 103 -12.95 15.12 -22.35
N ASP A 104 -11.99 16.05 -22.37
CA ASP A 104 -11.95 17.23 -21.50
C ASP A 104 -13.25 18.03 -21.49
N ARG A 105 -13.79 18.34 -22.68
CA ARG A 105 -15.03 19.13 -22.81
C ARG A 105 -16.24 18.42 -22.20
N ALA A 106 -16.42 17.14 -22.52
CA ALA A 106 -17.57 16.37 -22.04
C ALA A 106 -17.47 16.12 -20.53
N LEU A 107 -16.27 15.80 -20.06
CA LEU A 107 -15.96 15.59 -18.66
C LEU A 107 -16.28 16.83 -17.81
N LEU A 108 -15.79 18.02 -18.19
CA LEU A 108 -16.01 19.26 -17.44
C LEU A 108 -17.49 19.65 -17.30
N SER A 109 -18.34 19.20 -18.22
CA SER A 109 -19.80 19.42 -18.17
C SER A 109 -20.59 18.32 -17.48
N SER A 110 -19.93 17.29 -16.93
CA SER A 110 -20.60 16.11 -16.37
C SER A 110 -20.76 16.14 -14.85
N ASP A 111 -21.78 15.43 -14.35
CA ASP A 111 -21.99 15.19 -12.91
C ASP A 111 -20.78 14.47 -12.30
N MET A 112 -20.13 13.56 -13.04
CA MET A 112 -18.93 12.87 -12.55
C MET A 112 -17.79 13.85 -12.24
N TYR A 113 -17.61 14.89 -13.06
CA TYR A 113 -16.62 15.90 -12.74
C TYR A 113 -17.04 16.77 -11.56
N ALA A 114 -18.30 17.23 -11.54
CA ALA A 114 -18.81 18.12 -10.50
C ALA A 114 -18.82 17.45 -9.11
N ASP A 115 -19.28 16.20 -9.04
CA ASP A 115 -19.58 15.51 -7.78
C ASP A 115 -18.41 14.65 -7.28
N LEU A 116 -17.55 14.14 -8.16
CA LEU A 116 -16.43 13.27 -7.77
C LEU A 116 -15.05 13.87 -7.98
N TRP A 117 -14.76 14.40 -9.17
CA TRP A 117 -13.38 14.82 -9.51
C TRP A 117 -13.02 16.18 -8.92
N ARG A 118 -13.95 17.13 -8.98
CA ARG A 118 -13.74 18.50 -8.48
C ARG A 118 -13.48 18.55 -6.96
N PRO A 119 -14.23 17.83 -6.10
CA PRO A 119 -13.98 17.87 -4.64
C PRO A 119 -12.60 17.36 -4.23
N VAL A 120 -12.02 16.42 -4.99
CA VAL A 120 -10.67 15.87 -4.74
C VAL A 120 -9.58 16.57 -5.55
N SER A 121 -9.90 17.71 -6.18
CA SER A 121 -8.99 18.47 -7.03
C SER A 121 -8.37 17.64 -8.18
N MET A 122 -9.11 16.69 -8.75
CA MET A 122 -8.68 15.91 -9.92
C MET A 122 -9.06 16.64 -11.20
N ARG A 123 -8.17 17.48 -11.74
CA ARG A 123 -8.43 18.21 -12.99
C ARG A 123 -8.02 17.43 -14.21
N HIS A 124 -6.85 16.81 -14.17
CA HIS A 124 -6.35 15.94 -15.23
C HIS A 124 -6.08 14.57 -14.61
N CYS A 125 -6.57 13.53 -15.27
CA CYS A 125 -6.32 12.15 -14.89
C CYS A 125 -5.64 11.40 -16.04
N LEU A 126 -4.62 10.64 -15.70
CA LEU A 126 -4.02 9.60 -16.52
C LEU A 126 -4.41 8.25 -15.89
N GLU A 127 -4.97 7.35 -16.69
CA GLU A 127 -5.40 6.03 -16.26
C GLU A 127 -4.53 4.96 -16.91
N LEU A 128 -4.21 3.93 -16.14
CA LEU A 128 -3.49 2.76 -16.59
C LEU A 128 -4.19 1.51 -16.05
N THR A 129 -4.84 0.76 -16.95
CA THR A 129 -5.44 -0.52 -16.59
C THR A 129 -4.35 -1.56 -16.36
N ALA A 130 -4.37 -2.22 -15.19
CA ALA A 130 -3.48 -3.30 -14.85
C ALA A 130 -3.88 -4.59 -15.61
N ALA A 131 -3.46 -4.72 -16.86
CA ALA A 131 -3.79 -5.87 -17.71
C ALA A 131 -2.56 -6.63 -18.22
N ASP A 132 -2.73 -7.93 -18.41
CA ASP A 132 -1.85 -8.80 -19.20
C ASP A 132 -2.75 -9.62 -20.13
N GLY A 133 -2.81 -9.22 -21.40
CA GLY A 133 -3.81 -9.72 -22.36
C GLY A 133 -5.13 -8.95 -22.30
N THR A 134 -6.25 -9.67 -22.33
CA THR A 134 -7.59 -9.07 -22.51
C THR A 134 -8.31 -8.75 -21.20
N ARG A 135 -7.78 -9.16 -20.04
CA ARG A 135 -8.39 -8.91 -18.73
C ARG A 135 -7.58 -7.90 -17.91
N GLY A 136 -8.28 -6.90 -17.37
CA GLY A 136 -7.79 -6.00 -16.34
C GLY A 136 -8.02 -6.56 -14.93
N TRP A 137 -7.06 -6.30 -14.05
CA TRP A 137 -7.04 -6.69 -12.64
C TRP A 137 -7.22 -5.49 -11.69
N GLY A 138 -7.30 -4.30 -12.26
CA GLY A 138 -7.49 -3.04 -11.57
C GLY A 138 -7.11 -1.86 -12.45
N SER A 139 -7.28 -0.66 -11.92
CA SER A 139 -7.05 0.59 -12.63
C SER A 139 -6.24 1.55 -11.76
N LEU A 140 -5.08 1.96 -12.24
CA LEU A 140 -4.24 2.99 -11.64
C LEU A 140 -4.65 4.35 -12.20
N LEU A 141 -5.01 5.29 -11.33
CA LEU A 141 -5.36 6.65 -11.70
C LEU A 141 -4.33 7.61 -11.09
N LEU A 142 -3.76 8.46 -11.92
CA LEU A 142 -2.80 9.49 -11.56
C LEU A 142 -3.40 10.86 -11.85
N SER A 143 -3.43 11.72 -10.84
CA SER A 143 -4.16 12.98 -10.88
C SER A 143 -3.22 14.18 -10.87
N ARG A 144 -3.59 15.23 -11.60
CA ARG A 144 -3.04 16.58 -11.47
C ARG A 144 -4.13 17.59 -11.12
N ALA A 145 -3.76 18.53 -10.26
CA ALA A 145 -4.61 19.59 -9.74
C ALA A 145 -4.94 20.67 -10.80
N PRO A 146 -5.98 21.50 -10.55
CA PRO A 146 -6.22 22.69 -11.37
C PRO A 146 -4.99 23.59 -11.45
N GLY A 147 -4.71 24.13 -12.64
CA GLY A 147 -3.54 24.97 -12.90
C GLY A 147 -2.31 24.22 -13.41
N CYS A 148 -2.26 22.89 -13.24
CA CYS A 148 -1.26 22.04 -13.87
C CYS A 148 -1.54 21.84 -15.37
N ARG A 149 -0.52 21.47 -16.14
CA ARG A 149 -0.70 21.09 -17.55
C ARG A 149 -1.35 19.70 -17.66
N PRO A 150 -2.15 19.42 -18.70
CA PRO A 150 -2.64 18.08 -18.98
C PRO A 150 -1.51 17.06 -19.13
N PHE A 151 -1.80 15.78 -18.90
CA PHE A 151 -0.88 14.71 -19.24
C PHE A 151 -0.71 14.59 -20.75
N SER A 152 0.53 14.38 -21.19
CA SER A 152 0.86 14.16 -22.59
C SER A 152 0.77 12.68 -22.96
N GLU A 153 0.68 12.38 -24.26
CA GLU A 153 0.81 11.00 -24.77
C GLU A 153 2.14 10.35 -24.36
N GLN A 154 3.21 11.14 -24.20
CA GLN A 154 4.48 10.62 -23.71
C GLN A 154 4.37 10.16 -22.25
N ASN A 155 3.59 10.84 -21.41
CA ASN A 155 3.36 10.40 -20.03
C ASN A 155 2.68 9.04 -19.98
N HIS A 156 1.70 8.79 -20.87
CA HIS A 156 1.07 7.47 -20.99
C HIS A 156 2.08 6.39 -21.40
N ARG A 157 2.86 6.63 -22.48
CA ARG A 157 3.90 5.69 -22.95
C ARG A 157 4.97 5.38 -21.91
N ASP A 158 5.31 6.35 -21.05
CA ASP A 158 6.32 6.17 -20.01
C ASP A 158 5.85 5.21 -18.89
N ILE A 159 4.54 5.07 -18.67
CA ILE A 159 3.96 4.17 -17.64
C ILE A 159 3.30 2.91 -18.22
N GLU A 160 3.00 2.88 -19.51
CA GLU A 160 2.39 1.72 -20.19
C GLU A 160 3.05 0.37 -19.85
N PRO A 161 4.41 0.24 -19.78
CA PRO A 161 5.05 -1.01 -19.41
C PRO A 161 4.73 -1.52 -18.00
N VAL A 162 4.20 -0.67 -17.11
CA VAL A 162 3.82 -1.01 -15.74
C VAL A 162 2.55 -1.86 -15.70
N ALA A 163 1.66 -1.76 -16.70
CA ALA A 163 0.38 -2.46 -16.73
C ALA A 163 0.51 -3.97 -16.50
N ARG A 164 1.40 -4.63 -17.27
CA ARG A 164 1.66 -6.07 -17.16
C ARG A 164 2.29 -6.46 -15.82
N HIS A 165 3.06 -5.56 -15.20
CA HIS A 165 3.69 -5.81 -13.91
C HIS A 165 2.65 -5.73 -12.79
N LEU A 166 1.75 -4.74 -12.83
CA LEU A 166 0.61 -4.68 -11.93
C LEU A 166 -0.29 -5.91 -12.08
N ALA A 167 -0.64 -6.28 -13.32
CA ALA A 167 -1.41 -7.49 -13.60
C ALA A 167 -0.74 -8.73 -13.00
N HIS A 168 0.58 -8.89 -13.18
CA HIS A 168 1.34 -10.00 -12.61
C HIS A 168 1.28 -10.05 -11.08
N ALA A 169 1.35 -8.90 -10.41
CA ALA A 169 1.27 -8.83 -8.96
C ALA A 169 -0.14 -9.22 -8.45
N LEU A 170 -1.18 -8.80 -9.16
CA LEU A 170 -2.58 -8.99 -8.77
C LEU A 170 -3.12 -10.38 -9.14
N SER A 171 -2.61 -11.00 -10.20
CA SER A 171 -3.12 -12.27 -10.71
C SER A 171 -2.48 -13.50 -10.06
N ARG A 172 -1.37 -13.32 -9.33
CA ARG A 172 -0.58 -14.44 -8.79
C ARG A 172 -0.98 -14.76 -7.36
N PRO A 173 -0.94 -16.06 -6.99
CA PRO A 173 -1.07 -16.45 -5.59
C PRO A 173 -0.01 -15.78 -4.73
N VAL A 174 -0.45 -15.17 -3.64
CA VAL A 174 0.43 -14.61 -2.62
C VAL A 174 1.20 -15.74 -1.94
N GLN A 175 2.51 -15.59 -1.82
CA GLN A 175 3.33 -16.54 -1.06
C GLN A 175 3.16 -16.31 0.44
N PRO A 176 3.15 -17.38 1.26
CA PRO A 176 3.14 -17.23 2.71
C PRO A 176 4.31 -16.38 3.18
N THR A 177 4.04 -15.44 4.09
CA THR A 177 5.08 -14.64 4.72
C THR A 177 5.90 -15.51 5.66
N LEU A 178 7.12 -15.88 5.23
CA LEU A 178 8.04 -16.71 6.02
C LEU A 178 8.82 -15.91 7.07
N HIS A 179 9.12 -14.64 6.74
CA HIS A 179 9.92 -13.75 7.58
C HIS A 179 9.34 -12.34 7.53
N GLU A 180 8.99 -11.80 8.68
CA GLU A 180 8.59 -10.41 8.84
C GLU A 180 9.81 -9.50 9.12
N SER A 181 9.65 -8.23 8.79
CA SER A 181 10.61 -7.19 9.15
C SER A 181 10.63 -6.95 10.66
N GLU A 182 11.76 -6.47 11.17
CA GLU A 182 11.86 -5.92 12.52
C GLU A 182 11.46 -4.45 12.59
N CYS A 183 11.43 -3.76 11.45
CA CYS A 183 10.83 -2.45 11.33
C CYS A 183 9.31 -2.60 11.34
N SER A 184 8.66 -1.97 12.31
CA SER A 184 7.22 -1.78 12.30
C SER A 184 6.85 -0.43 11.72
N GLU A 185 5.77 -0.42 10.95
CA GLU A 185 4.94 0.76 10.76
C GLU A 185 3.97 0.82 11.95
N SER A 186 3.52 2.01 12.34
CA SER A 186 2.61 2.16 13.48
C SER A 186 1.50 3.17 13.23
N ALA A 187 0.35 2.92 13.84
CA ALA A 187 -0.80 3.81 13.79
C ALA A 187 -1.56 3.76 15.12
N ILE A 188 -2.38 4.78 15.35
CA ILE A 188 -3.23 4.90 16.54
C ILE A 188 -4.66 5.07 16.07
N MET A 189 -5.58 4.38 16.72
CA MET A 189 -7.00 4.68 16.68
C MET A 189 -7.54 4.83 18.10
N VAL A 190 -8.59 5.64 18.24
CA VAL A 190 -9.28 5.88 19.50
C VAL A 190 -10.68 5.35 19.38
N VAL A 191 -11.13 4.59 20.38
CA VAL A 191 -12.48 4.06 20.47
C VAL A 191 -13.13 4.44 21.79
N ASP A 192 -14.45 4.39 21.84
CA ASP A 192 -15.18 4.42 23.11
C ASP A 192 -15.21 3.04 23.77
N ASP A 193 -15.80 2.98 24.97
CA ASP A 193 -15.90 1.76 25.77
C ASP A 193 -16.72 0.66 25.07
N ASP A 194 -17.61 1.02 24.12
CA ASP A 194 -18.36 0.06 23.30
C ASP A 194 -17.57 -0.43 22.07
N GLY A 195 -16.35 0.07 21.89
CA GLY A 195 -15.47 -0.21 20.76
C GLY A 195 -15.87 0.55 19.50
N ARG A 196 -16.64 1.64 19.60
CA ARG A 196 -16.93 2.52 18.44
C ARG A 196 -15.74 3.42 18.15
N LEU A 197 -15.37 3.56 16.88
CA LEU A 197 -14.30 4.46 16.45
C LEU A 197 -14.68 5.91 16.74
N LEU A 198 -13.80 6.60 17.47
CA LEU A 198 -13.88 8.03 17.76
C LEU A 198 -12.91 8.83 16.90
N LEU A 199 -11.66 8.35 16.79
CA LEU A 199 -10.61 8.96 15.97
C LEU A 199 -9.81 7.87 15.25
N HIS A 200 -9.45 8.14 14.01
CA HIS A 200 -8.58 7.29 13.20
C HIS A 200 -7.88 8.14 12.13
N ASN A 201 -6.78 7.63 11.59
CA ASN A 201 -6.14 8.15 10.38
C ASN A 201 -6.13 7.07 9.27
N ALA A 202 -5.78 7.42 8.04
CA ALA A 202 -5.76 6.45 6.94
C ALA A 202 -4.85 5.25 7.21
N ASP A 203 -3.70 5.45 7.87
CA ASP A 203 -2.79 4.34 8.22
C ASP A 203 -3.44 3.35 9.19
N SER A 204 -4.17 3.81 10.20
CA SER A 204 -4.84 2.94 11.17
C SER A 204 -5.94 2.10 10.53
N ILE A 205 -6.71 2.69 9.60
CA ILE A 205 -7.75 1.99 8.84
C ILE A 205 -7.10 0.99 7.86
N ARG A 206 -6.05 1.40 7.13
CA ARG A 206 -5.30 0.52 6.22
C ARG A 206 -4.72 -0.68 6.98
N MET A 207 -4.04 -0.46 8.10
CA MET A 207 -3.46 -1.54 8.91
C MET A 207 -4.55 -2.47 9.46
N MET A 208 -5.71 -1.93 9.83
CA MET A 208 -6.81 -2.75 10.32
C MET A 208 -7.46 -3.59 9.21
N SER A 209 -7.65 -3.02 8.01
CA SER A 209 -8.09 -3.73 6.81
C SER A 209 -7.10 -4.86 6.46
N LEU A 210 -5.80 -4.55 6.40
CA LEU A 210 -4.74 -5.53 6.16
C LEU A 210 -4.71 -6.64 7.20
N ALA A 211 -4.87 -6.31 8.49
CA ALA A 211 -4.89 -7.30 9.58
C ALA A 211 -6.13 -8.21 9.49
N THR A 212 -7.29 -7.64 9.16
CA THR A 212 -8.54 -8.38 9.02
C THR A 212 -8.50 -9.28 7.78
N GLY A 213 -7.88 -8.81 6.69
CA GLY A 213 -7.90 -9.45 5.38
C GLY A 213 -9.12 -9.04 4.55
N GLU A 214 -9.68 -7.87 4.83
CA GLU A 214 -10.89 -7.33 4.18
C GLU A 214 -10.56 -6.05 3.40
N PRO A 215 -11.27 -5.76 2.31
CA PRO A 215 -10.99 -4.58 1.49
C PRO A 215 -11.17 -3.25 2.23
N LEU A 216 -10.27 -2.30 1.99
CA LEU A 216 -10.26 -0.96 2.55
C LEU A 216 -11.49 -0.12 2.14
N ALA A 217 -11.93 -0.21 0.89
CA ALA A 217 -13.09 0.53 0.36
C ALA A 217 -14.41 0.17 1.05
N PHE A 218 -14.46 -1.01 1.69
CA PHE A 218 -15.59 -1.47 2.49
C PHE A 218 -15.30 -1.43 3.99
N TYR A 219 -14.09 -1.01 4.36
CA TYR A 219 -13.66 -0.86 5.75
C TYR A 219 -14.20 0.44 6.34
N CYS A 220 -15.52 0.49 6.52
CA CYS A 220 -16.23 1.54 7.22
C CYS A 220 -16.99 0.94 8.41
N HIS A 221 -16.30 0.17 9.25
CA HIS A 221 -16.91 -0.21 10.51
C HIS A 221 -16.85 0.97 11.47
N GLU A 222 -18.02 1.44 11.92
CA GLU A 222 -18.11 2.34 13.08
C GLU A 222 -17.55 1.70 14.36
N ARG A 223 -17.20 0.41 14.34
CA ARG A 223 -16.78 -0.40 15.48
C ARG A 223 -15.56 -1.26 15.17
N LEU A 224 -14.84 -1.64 16.22
CA LEU A 224 -13.76 -2.61 16.10
C LEU A 224 -14.29 -3.99 15.70
N PRO A 225 -13.52 -4.75 14.89
CA PRO A 225 -13.80 -6.15 14.64
C PRO A 225 -13.90 -6.99 15.91
N ASP A 226 -14.79 -7.99 15.91
CA ASP A 226 -15.03 -8.87 17.08
C ASP A 226 -13.79 -9.64 17.53
N TRP A 227 -12.86 -9.91 16.61
CA TRP A 227 -11.60 -10.58 16.96
C TRP A 227 -10.68 -9.73 17.86
N LEU A 228 -10.94 -8.43 18.02
CA LEU A 228 -10.30 -7.56 19.01
C LEU A 228 -10.99 -7.54 20.36
N ALA A 229 -12.13 -8.22 20.55
CA ALA A 229 -12.83 -8.26 21.83
C ALA A 229 -11.96 -8.70 23.03
N PRO A 230 -11.01 -9.65 22.90
CA PRO A 230 -10.10 -10.00 24.00
C PRO A 230 -9.22 -8.83 24.47
N LEU A 231 -8.85 -7.93 23.55
CA LEU A 231 -8.02 -6.77 23.84
C LEU A 231 -8.74 -5.82 24.81
N ARG A 232 -10.02 -5.55 24.55
CA ARG A 232 -10.88 -4.73 25.42
C ARG A 232 -11.15 -5.43 26.75
N SER A 233 -11.52 -6.71 26.71
CA SER A 233 -11.80 -7.48 27.94
C SER A 233 -10.62 -7.50 28.91
N ASN A 234 -9.39 -7.66 28.39
CA ASN A 234 -8.20 -7.59 29.22
C ASN A 234 -7.98 -6.19 29.82
N LEU A 235 -8.20 -5.13 29.02
CA LEU A 235 -8.07 -3.75 29.50
C LEU A 235 -9.06 -3.44 30.63
N ASP A 236 -10.33 -3.83 30.48
CA ASP A 236 -11.37 -3.61 31.48
C ASP A 236 -11.06 -4.34 32.79
N ARG A 237 -10.58 -5.59 32.70
CA ARG A 237 -10.19 -6.38 33.87
C ARG A 237 -9.01 -5.76 34.61
N ILE A 238 -7.96 -5.35 33.88
CA ILE A 238 -6.79 -4.67 34.46
C ILE A 238 -7.25 -3.42 35.21
N TRP A 239 -8.14 -2.63 34.60
CA TRP A 239 -8.65 -1.40 35.18
C TRP A 239 -9.46 -1.64 36.46
N LEU A 240 -10.30 -2.67 36.47
CA LEU A 240 -11.09 -3.06 37.65
C LEU A 240 -10.23 -3.74 38.75
N GLY A 241 -8.91 -3.85 38.56
CA GLY A 241 -8.00 -4.48 39.51
C GLY A 241 -8.06 -6.01 39.51
N TYR A 242 -8.71 -6.62 38.53
CA TYR A 242 -8.73 -8.07 38.38
C TYR A 242 -7.46 -8.57 37.68
N PRO A 243 -6.95 -9.75 38.07
CA PRO A 243 -5.88 -10.39 37.32
C PRO A 243 -6.30 -10.64 35.86
N ALA A 244 -5.49 -10.13 34.93
CA ALA A 244 -5.64 -10.34 33.50
C ALA A 244 -4.28 -10.25 32.78
N PRO A 245 -4.12 -10.91 31.63
CA PRO A 245 -2.97 -10.69 30.75
C PRO A 245 -2.90 -9.23 30.28
N PRO A 246 -1.73 -8.75 29.84
CA PRO A 246 -1.62 -7.44 29.19
C PRO A 246 -2.65 -7.29 28.07
N ALA A 247 -3.22 -6.10 27.92
CA ALA A 247 -4.12 -5.76 26.82
C ALA A 247 -3.33 -5.65 25.50
N THR A 248 -2.85 -6.81 25.02
CA THR A 248 -2.10 -6.97 23.78
C THR A 248 -2.61 -8.19 23.01
N LEU A 249 -2.69 -8.06 21.68
CA LEU A 249 -3.08 -9.14 20.78
C LEU A 249 -2.15 -9.16 19.57
N GLU A 250 -1.71 -10.34 19.14
CA GLU A 250 -0.97 -10.51 17.89
C GLU A 250 -1.81 -11.25 16.85
N ARG A 251 -1.71 -10.84 15.59
CA ARG A 251 -2.34 -11.50 14.44
C ARG A 251 -1.33 -11.63 13.31
N ARG A 252 -1.34 -12.74 12.59
CA ARG A 252 -0.45 -12.99 11.43
C ARG A 252 -1.30 -13.42 10.24
N ASN A 253 -1.00 -12.86 9.06
CA ASN A 253 -1.60 -13.24 7.79
C ASN A 253 -0.62 -12.97 6.64
N GLN A 254 -1.11 -12.99 5.40
CA GLN A 254 -0.30 -12.74 4.20
C GLN A 254 0.31 -11.33 4.16
N ALA A 255 -0.33 -10.34 4.80
CA ALA A 255 0.21 -8.99 4.93
C ALA A 255 1.33 -8.87 6.00
N GLY A 256 1.62 -9.95 6.74
CA GLY A 256 2.68 -9.99 7.76
C GLY A 256 2.12 -10.12 9.17
N ARG A 257 2.82 -9.53 10.14
CA ARG A 257 2.47 -9.62 11.56
C ARG A 257 1.96 -8.29 12.07
N PHE A 258 0.89 -8.35 12.85
CA PHE A 258 0.25 -7.22 13.49
C PHE A 258 0.28 -7.41 14.99
N ARG A 259 0.52 -6.33 15.72
CA ARG A 259 0.39 -6.28 17.17
C ARG A 259 -0.50 -5.12 17.56
N PHE A 260 -1.51 -5.39 18.35
CA PHE A 260 -2.46 -4.44 18.89
C PHE A 260 -2.23 -4.29 20.38
N LYS A 261 -2.17 -3.07 20.88
CA LYS A 261 -2.07 -2.77 22.31
C LYS A 261 -3.16 -1.77 22.67
N ALA A 262 -3.91 -2.02 23.73
CA ALA A 262 -4.94 -1.09 24.20
C ALA A 262 -4.52 -0.40 25.49
N TYR A 263 -4.79 0.90 25.55
CA TYR A 263 -4.50 1.76 26.68
C TYR A 263 -5.73 2.59 27.00
N ARG A 264 -6.09 2.70 28.28
CA ARG A 264 -7.17 3.59 28.70
C ARG A 264 -6.66 5.03 28.73
N CYS A 265 -7.43 5.94 28.16
CA CYS A 265 -7.26 7.38 28.33
C CYS A 265 -8.30 7.86 29.36
N THR A 266 -7.80 8.33 30.50
CA THR A 266 -8.64 8.81 31.61
C THR A 266 -9.01 10.29 31.51
N ASP A 267 -8.33 11.05 30.63
CA ASP A 267 -8.67 12.43 30.29
C ASP A 267 -9.11 12.51 28.82
N ALA A 268 -10.37 12.15 28.59
CA ALA A 268 -11.03 12.19 27.29
C ALA A 268 -11.99 13.38 27.18
N ALA A 269 -11.80 14.43 27.99
CA ALA A 269 -12.70 15.59 28.01
C ALA A 269 -12.80 16.28 26.63
N ALA A 270 -11.69 16.34 25.88
CA ALA A 270 -11.66 16.85 24.51
C ALA A 270 -12.53 16.04 23.52
N LEU A 271 -12.81 14.77 23.84
CA LEU A 271 -13.70 13.88 23.09
C LEU A 271 -15.14 13.89 23.64
N GLN A 272 -15.44 14.75 24.62
CA GLN A 272 -16.74 14.81 25.31
C GLN A 272 -17.15 13.46 25.93
N ARG A 273 -16.18 12.73 26.49
CA ARG A 273 -16.39 11.41 27.12
C ARG A 273 -15.62 11.33 28.44
N ASP A 274 -16.12 10.49 29.36
CA ASP A 274 -15.46 10.21 30.65
C ASP A 274 -14.24 9.30 30.50
N ALA A 275 -14.21 8.46 29.46
CA ALA A 275 -13.09 7.59 29.13
C ALA A 275 -13.04 7.30 27.63
N ALA A 276 -11.85 6.99 27.14
CA ALA A 276 -11.63 6.45 25.80
C ALA A 276 -10.56 5.36 25.84
N VAL A 277 -10.53 4.52 24.83
CA VAL A 277 -9.50 3.49 24.66
C VAL A 277 -8.66 3.83 23.44
N VAL A 278 -7.36 3.96 23.64
CA VAL A 278 -6.37 4.13 22.58
C VAL A 278 -5.87 2.75 22.18
N ILE A 279 -6.02 2.42 20.90
CA ILE A 279 -5.45 1.22 20.30
C ILE A 279 -4.24 1.63 19.48
N TYR A 280 -3.08 1.15 19.91
CA TYR A 280 -1.83 1.25 19.19
C TYR A 280 -1.64 0.00 18.33
N ILE A 281 -1.45 0.21 17.04
CA ILE A 281 -1.28 -0.83 16.03
C ILE A 281 0.17 -0.79 15.56
N GLU A 282 0.85 -1.93 15.61
CA GLU A 282 2.15 -2.15 14.97
C GLU A 282 1.96 -3.15 13.83
N HIS A 283 2.42 -2.79 12.64
CA HIS A 283 2.46 -3.67 11.48
C HIS A 283 3.89 -3.97 11.10
N PHE A 284 4.26 -5.24 11.06
CA PHE A 284 5.55 -5.76 10.64
C PHE A 284 5.38 -6.42 9.26
N PRO A 285 5.70 -5.71 8.16
CA PRO A 285 5.50 -6.21 6.81
C PRO A 285 6.46 -7.37 6.48
N PRO A 286 6.24 -8.10 5.37
CA PRO A 286 7.19 -9.09 4.88
C PRO A 286 8.60 -8.50 4.70
N LEU A 287 9.63 -9.21 5.19
CA LEU A 287 11.01 -8.73 5.16
C LEU A 287 11.48 -8.41 3.73
N ARG A 288 11.11 -9.25 2.75
CA ARG A 288 11.46 -9.06 1.34
C ARG A 288 10.96 -7.73 0.78
N LEU A 289 9.75 -7.32 1.14
CA LEU A 289 9.20 -6.03 0.74
C LEU A 289 9.96 -4.88 1.39
N THR A 290 10.25 -4.99 2.68
CA THR A 290 10.98 -3.95 3.42
C THR A 290 12.39 -3.76 2.85
N VAL A 291 13.12 -4.87 2.61
CA VAL A 291 14.47 -4.82 2.03
C VAL A 291 14.45 -4.30 0.59
N GLU A 292 13.45 -4.67 -0.22
CA GLU A 292 13.33 -4.16 -1.59
C GLU A 292 13.12 -2.64 -1.59
N ARG A 293 12.19 -2.13 -0.78
CA ARG A 293 11.88 -0.70 -0.66
C ARG A 293 13.07 0.11 -0.14
N LEU A 294 13.52 -0.21 1.08
CA LEU A 294 14.60 0.52 1.74
C LEU A 294 15.91 0.36 0.99
N GLY A 295 16.22 -0.86 0.54
CA GLY A 295 17.43 -1.11 -0.25
C GLY A 295 17.45 -0.33 -1.56
N PHE A 296 16.31 -0.15 -2.23
CA PHE A 296 16.24 0.69 -3.43
C PHE A 296 16.47 2.16 -3.09
N ALA A 297 15.83 2.67 -2.03
CA ALA A 297 16.03 4.04 -1.54
C ALA A 297 17.49 4.30 -1.13
N PHE A 298 18.17 3.31 -0.55
CA PHE A 298 19.59 3.37 -0.17
C PHE A 298 20.55 3.12 -1.35
N GLY A 299 20.04 2.97 -2.57
CA GLY A 299 20.85 2.84 -3.78
C GLY A 299 21.52 1.48 -3.97
N LEU A 300 21.05 0.42 -3.29
CA LEU A 300 21.50 -0.95 -3.57
C LEU A 300 21.02 -1.39 -4.96
N THR A 301 21.82 -2.20 -5.65
CA THR A 301 21.37 -2.83 -6.91
C THR A 301 20.35 -3.94 -6.63
N GLU A 302 19.57 -4.37 -7.64
CA GLU A 302 18.62 -5.48 -7.48
C GLU A 302 19.30 -6.73 -6.90
N ARG A 303 20.47 -7.11 -7.42
CA ARG A 303 21.24 -8.24 -6.90
C ARG A 303 21.71 -8.04 -5.46
N GLN A 304 22.08 -6.81 -5.09
CA GLN A 304 22.45 -6.50 -3.72
C GLN A 304 21.26 -6.61 -2.77
N ARG A 305 20.06 -6.18 -3.18
CA ARG A 305 18.83 -6.30 -2.38
C ARG A 305 18.44 -7.75 -2.15
N GLU A 306 18.57 -8.60 -3.16
CA GLU A 306 18.37 -10.06 -3.01
C GLU A 306 19.29 -10.67 -1.96
N LEU A 307 20.59 -10.39 -2.04
CA LEU A 307 21.57 -10.88 -1.07
C LEU A 307 21.33 -10.27 0.31
N CYS A 308 20.90 -9.01 0.36
CA CYS A 308 20.65 -8.29 1.60
C CYS A 308 19.53 -8.93 2.43
N VAL A 309 18.50 -9.52 1.80
CA VAL A 309 17.48 -10.29 2.52
C VAL A 309 18.12 -11.41 3.33
N GLN A 310 19.02 -12.19 2.71
CA GLN A 310 19.67 -13.30 3.41
C GLN A 310 20.66 -12.83 4.48
N LEU A 311 21.34 -11.72 4.24
CA LEU A 311 22.21 -11.11 5.24
C LEU A 311 21.43 -10.65 6.47
N VAL A 312 20.27 -10.01 6.31
CA VAL A 312 19.43 -9.57 7.44
C VAL A 312 18.88 -10.76 8.23
N LEU A 313 18.65 -11.89 7.56
CA LEU A 313 18.26 -13.16 8.20
C LEU A 313 19.43 -13.86 8.94
N GLY A 314 20.64 -13.30 8.91
CA GLY A 314 21.81 -13.89 9.58
C GLY A 314 22.39 -15.11 8.87
N ARG A 315 22.10 -15.32 7.58
CA ARG A 315 22.70 -16.42 6.81
C ARG A 315 24.20 -16.20 6.63
N SER A 316 24.95 -17.29 6.74
CA SER A 316 26.38 -17.30 6.47
C SER A 316 26.67 -17.09 4.98
N HIS A 317 27.87 -16.59 4.65
CA HIS A 317 28.26 -16.38 3.25
C HIS A 317 28.21 -17.67 2.40
N SER A 318 28.49 -18.84 3.00
CA SER A 318 28.44 -20.14 2.30
C SER A 318 27.01 -20.62 2.07
N GLU A 319 26.08 -20.34 2.98
CA GLU A 319 24.64 -20.57 2.74
C GLU A 319 24.13 -19.70 1.60
N ILE A 320 24.48 -18.41 1.61
CA ILE A 320 24.11 -17.47 0.55
C ILE A 320 24.72 -17.90 -0.78
N ALA A 321 25.98 -18.32 -0.80
CA ALA A 321 26.65 -18.79 -2.02
C ALA A 321 25.92 -20.00 -2.62
N ARG A 322 25.52 -20.96 -1.78
CA ARG A 322 24.75 -22.14 -2.20
C ARG A 322 23.37 -21.79 -2.72
N GLU A 323 22.62 -20.95 -2.01
CA GLU A 323 21.26 -20.54 -2.40
C GLU A 323 21.25 -19.83 -3.75
N PHE A 324 22.24 -18.98 -3.99
CA PHE A 324 22.32 -18.15 -5.18
C PHE A 324 23.19 -18.74 -6.31
N ALA A 325 23.70 -19.97 -6.15
CA ALA A 325 24.65 -20.62 -7.05
C ALA A 325 25.86 -19.73 -7.41
N LEU A 326 26.42 -19.04 -6.40
CA LEU A 326 27.58 -18.17 -6.51
C LEU A 326 28.81 -18.82 -5.88
N ARG A 327 30.00 -18.29 -6.19
CA ARG A 327 31.21 -18.59 -5.42
C ARG A 327 31.22 -17.78 -4.13
N ASP A 328 31.77 -18.35 -3.06
CA ASP A 328 31.92 -17.68 -1.76
C ASP A 328 32.63 -16.32 -1.89
N SER A 329 33.68 -16.25 -2.72
CA SER A 329 34.39 -15.00 -2.99
C SER A 329 33.50 -13.92 -3.61
N THR A 330 32.62 -14.30 -4.53
CA THR A 330 31.62 -13.40 -5.14
C THR A 330 30.64 -12.88 -4.09
N VAL A 331 30.19 -13.73 -3.16
CA VAL A 331 29.33 -13.31 -2.06
C VAL A 331 30.06 -12.30 -1.18
N VAL A 332 31.28 -12.60 -0.73
CA VAL A 332 32.09 -11.68 0.09
C VAL A 332 32.24 -10.31 -0.58
N ASP A 333 32.49 -10.27 -1.89
CA ASP A 333 32.59 -9.02 -2.64
C ASP A 333 31.27 -8.25 -2.68
N HIS A 334 30.13 -8.93 -2.84
CA HIS A 334 28.82 -8.31 -2.76
C HIS A 334 28.53 -7.78 -1.35
N VAL A 335 28.81 -8.56 -0.29
CA VAL A 335 28.62 -8.14 1.10
C VAL A 335 29.42 -6.88 1.40
N ARG A 336 30.70 -6.84 1.02
CA ARG A 336 31.56 -5.65 1.17
C ARG A 336 30.97 -4.42 0.48
N LYS A 337 30.40 -4.59 -0.73
CA LYS A 337 29.77 -3.48 -1.47
C LYS A 337 28.45 -3.05 -0.81
N ILE A 338 27.67 -3.98 -0.27
CA ILE A 338 26.44 -3.67 0.49
C ILE A 338 26.81 -2.88 1.74
N TYR A 339 27.73 -3.39 2.55
CA TYR A 339 28.16 -2.78 3.81
C TYR A 339 28.70 -1.37 3.58
N ARG A 340 29.53 -1.18 2.55
CA ARG A 340 30.01 0.14 2.15
C ARG A 340 28.89 1.10 1.72
N ARG A 341 27.90 0.62 0.96
CA ARG A 341 26.80 1.47 0.49
C ARG A 341 25.85 1.87 1.61
N LEU A 342 25.64 0.98 2.57
CA LEU A 342 24.79 1.23 3.74
C LEU A 342 25.56 1.86 4.90
N ASN A 343 26.87 2.09 4.76
CA ASN A 343 27.75 2.59 5.81
C ASN A 343 27.71 1.75 7.11
N VAL A 344 27.67 0.42 6.98
CA VAL A 344 27.64 -0.51 8.11
C VAL A 344 28.90 -1.38 8.16
N HIS A 345 29.32 -1.74 9.36
CA HIS A 345 30.58 -2.44 9.63
C HIS A 345 30.37 -3.88 10.14
N ASN A 346 29.18 -4.19 10.61
CA ASN A 346 28.83 -5.50 11.14
C ASN A 346 27.34 -5.83 10.87
N HIS A 347 26.97 -7.07 11.17
CA HIS A 347 25.62 -7.57 10.95
C HIS A 347 24.57 -6.87 11.82
N ASP A 348 24.93 -6.44 13.04
CA ASP A 348 23.99 -5.75 13.93
C ASP A 348 23.67 -4.33 13.45
N GLU A 349 24.66 -3.61 12.92
CA GLU A 349 24.46 -2.33 12.23
C GLU A 349 23.59 -2.52 10.99
N LEU A 350 23.82 -3.57 10.19
CA LEU A 350 22.96 -3.89 9.05
C LEU A 350 21.50 -4.09 9.49
N ARG A 351 21.26 -4.89 10.52
CA ARG A 351 19.91 -5.08 11.07
C ARG A 351 19.32 -3.80 11.62
N SER A 352 20.12 -2.96 12.27
CA SER A 352 19.68 -1.67 12.79
C SER A 352 19.20 -0.75 11.68
N VAL A 353 19.91 -0.66 10.54
CA VAL A 353 19.49 0.13 9.36
C VAL A 353 18.11 -0.29 8.87
N PHE A 354 17.88 -1.60 8.71
CA PHE A 354 16.58 -2.10 8.25
C PHE A 354 15.48 -2.07 9.31
N ARG A 355 15.83 -2.08 10.61
CA ARG A 355 14.89 -1.92 11.72
C ARG A 355 14.46 -0.47 11.92
N ALA A 356 15.38 0.48 11.77
CA ALA A 356 15.13 1.91 11.94
C ALA A 356 14.58 2.57 10.67
N GLY A 357 14.72 1.93 9.50
CA GLY A 357 14.25 2.45 8.23
C GLY A 357 15.08 3.62 7.69
N ARG A 358 16.28 3.87 8.21
CA ARG A 358 17.16 4.98 7.83
C ARG A 358 18.63 4.60 7.88
N LEU A 359 19.45 5.28 7.08
CA LEU A 359 20.90 5.28 7.22
C LEU A 359 21.25 6.25 8.36
N ASP A 360 22.13 5.84 9.26
CA ASP A 360 22.68 6.71 10.31
C ASP A 360 23.83 7.58 9.80
#